data_AF-A0A6A8KTJ8-F1
#
_entry.id   AF-A0A6A8KTJ8-F1
#
_cell.length_a   1.000
_cell.length_b   1.000
_cell.length_c   1.000
_cell.angle_alpha   90.00
_cell.angle_beta   90.00
_cell.angle_gamma   90.00
#
_symmetry.space_group_name_H-M   'P 1'
#
loop_
_entity.id
_entity.type
_entity.pdbx_description
1 polymer ?
#
loop_
_entity_poly.entity_id
_entity_poly.type
_entity_poly.pdbx_seq_one_letter_code
_entity_poly.pdbx_strand_id
1 'polypeptide(L)'
;MIHLGDITKIHGDQIEPVDCITFGSPCQDLSMAGLRAGLEGKNSGLFTEAIRVIVEMRVATNGMYPAFAIWENVPGAFSSNGGEDFRTVLEKLAHAAQPDVSIPRPAGGAMVQGRSNHRKRLVSGMAVAQR
;
A
#
# COMPACT_ATOMS: atom_id res chain seq x y z
N MET A 1 6.19 -12.10 -20.43
CA MET A 1 6.07 -11.17 -19.28
C MET A 1 6.73 -9.87 -19.70
N ILE A 2 6.01 -8.76 -19.63
CA ILE A 2 6.53 -7.44 -20.01
C ILE A 2 7.13 -6.80 -18.76
N HIS A 3 8.36 -6.28 -18.87
CA HIS A 3 9.01 -5.54 -17.79
C HIS A 3 9.01 -4.05 -18.15
N LEU A 4 8.19 -3.27 -17.44
CA LEU A 4 7.99 -1.85 -17.73
C LEU A 4 9.08 -0.93 -17.16
N GLY A 5 9.97 -1.47 -16.31
CA GLY A 5 11.10 -0.73 -15.75
C GLY A 5 10.78 -0.04 -14.43
N ASP A 6 11.36 1.15 -14.26
CA ASP A 6 11.31 1.94 -13.03
C ASP A 6 9.92 2.54 -12.80
N ILE A 7 9.28 2.19 -11.68
CA ILE A 7 7.92 2.63 -11.34
C ILE A 7 7.79 4.15 -11.27
N THR A 8 8.86 4.89 -10.97
CA THR A 8 8.87 6.36 -10.96
C THR A 8 8.63 6.96 -12.35
N LYS A 9 8.77 6.15 -13.41
CA LYS A 9 8.57 6.51 -14.82
C LYS A 9 7.37 5.83 -15.45
N ILE A 10 6.65 5.00 -14.69
CA ILE A 10 5.43 4.34 -15.15
C ILE A 10 4.25 5.27 -14.88
N HIS A 11 3.34 5.35 -15.83
CA HIS A 11 2.08 6.09 -15.71
C HIS A 11 0.91 5.11 -15.87
N GLY A 12 0.04 5.05 -14.87
CA GLY A 12 -1.05 4.07 -14.78
C GLY A 12 -2.13 4.22 -15.85
N ASP A 13 -2.22 5.40 -16.46
CA ASP A 13 -3.09 5.73 -17.59
C ASP A 13 -2.47 5.39 -18.96
N GLN A 14 -1.19 5.01 -19.01
CA GLN A 14 -0.45 4.69 -20.25
C GLN A 14 -0.12 3.20 -20.39
N ILE A 15 -0.60 2.36 -19.47
CA ILE A 15 -0.36 0.92 -19.46
C ILE A 15 -1.69 0.17 -19.57
N GLU A 16 -1.62 -1.09 -20.02
CA GLU A 16 -2.81 -1.95 -20.11
C GLU A 16 -3.47 -2.10 -18.72
N PRO A 17 -4.78 -1.82 -18.59
CA PRO A 17 -5.50 -2.01 -17.34
C PRO A 17 -5.41 -3.45 -16.83
N VAL A 18 -5.32 -3.61 -15.52
CA VAL A 18 -5.26 -4.93 -14.87
C VAL A 18 -6.27 -5.04 -13.75
N ASP A 19 -6.79 -6.25 -13.51
CA ASP A 19 -7.71 -6.51 -12.40
C ASP A 19 -7.05 -6.35 -11.03
N CYS A 20 -5.77 -6.71 -10.92
CA CYS A 20 -5.06 -6.80 -9.66
C CYS A 20 -3.65 -6.21 -9.76
N ILE A 21 -3.33 -5.33 -8.82
CA ILE A 21 -1.96 -4.83 -8.61
C ILE A 21 -1.44 -5.41 -7.30
N THR A 22 -0.32 -6.13 -7.36
CA THR A 22 0.41 -6.63 -6.19
C THR A 22 1.74 -5.91 -6.07
N PHE A 23 2.08 -5.41 -4.89
CA PHE A 23 3.32 -4.67 -4.70
C PHE A 23 3.88 -4.83 -3.27
N GLY A 24 5.20 -4.72 -3.16
CA GLY A 24 5.90 -4.67 -1.88
C GLY A 24 6.95 -3.57 -1.94
N SER A 25 6.70 -2.47 -1.24
CA SER A 25 7.64 -1.35 -1.16
C SER A 25 8.79 -1.68 -0.19
N PRO A 26 10.00 -1.11 -0.39
CA PRO A 26 11.14 -1.34 0.51
C PRO A 26 10.75 -1.15 1.99
N CYS A 27 11.05 -2.15 2.82
CA CYS A 27 10.60 -2.24 4.21
C CYS A 27 11.58 -1.65 5.24
N GLN A 28 12.71 -1.10 4.78
CA GLN A 28 13.82 -0.64 5.62
C GLN A 28 13.36 0.44 6.62
N ASP A 29 12.44 1.32 6.21
CA ASP A 29 11.95 2.40 7.06
C ASP A 29 10.81 1.97 8.01
N LEU A 30 10.26 0.76 7.83
CA LEU A 30 9.13 0.19 8.60
C LEU A 30 9.56 -0.96 9.54
N SER A 31 10.80 -1.43 9.43
CA SER A 31 11.34 -2.55 10.22
C SER A 31 11.96 -2.08 11.54
N MET A 32 11.99 -2.95 12.55
CA MET A 32 12.76 -2.72 13.78
C MET A 32 14.27 -2.63 13.54
N ALA A 33 14.76 -3.20 12.43
CA ALA A 33 16.17 -3.19 12.06
C ALA A 33 16.60 -1.91 11.29
N GLY A 34 15.67 -0.99 11.00
CA GLY A 34 15.93 0.31 10.41
C GLY A 34 15.49 1.45 11.32
N LEU A 35 15.78 2.70 10.91
CA LEU A 35 15.59 3.92 11.70
C LEU A 35 14.12 4.29 12.02
N ARG A 36 13.13 3.41 11.75
CA ARG A 36 11.68 3.64 11.95
C ARG A 36 11.24 5.04 11.48
N ALA A 37 11.71 5.47 10.31
CA ALA A 37 11.30 6.74 9.72
C ALA A 37 9.83 6.71 9.25
N GLY A 38 9.19 5.53 9.23
CA GLY A 38 7.80 5.36 8.85
C GLY A 38 7.57 5.63 7.36
N LEU A 39 6.33 5.96 6.99
CA LEU A 39 5.98 6.32 5.62
C LEU A 39 6.50 7.70 5.19
N GLU A 40 7.14 8.45 6.08
CA GLU A 40 7.82 9.72 5.77
C GLU A 40 9.32 9.52 5.45
N GLY A 41 9.84 8.29 5.55
CA GLY A 41 11.22 7.95 5.22
C GLY A 41 11.55 8.10 3.73
N LYS A 42 12.83 8.30 3.40
CA LYS A 42 13.26 8.47 1.99
C LYS A 42 12.98 7.23 1.12
N ASN A 43 12.83 6.04 1.71
CA ASN A 43 12.62 4.79 0.98
C ASN A 43 11.13 4.38 0.88
N SER A 44 10.22 5.06 1.59
CA SER A 44 8.78 4.86 1.46
C SER A 44 8.19 5.46 0.18
N GLY A 45 8.98 6.25 -0.58
CA GLY A 45 8.55 6.88 -1.83
C GLY A 45 7.96 5.90 -2.84
N LEU A 46 8.48 4.67 -2.91
CA LEU A 46 7.96 3.66 -3.85
C LEU A 46 6.56 3.13 -3.49
N PHE A 47 6.14 3.24 -2.22
CA PHE A 47 4.74 2.99 -1.85
C PHE A 47 3.84 4.06 -2.49
N THR A 48 4.23 5.33 -2.40
CA THR A 48 3.49 6.45 -2.98
C THR A 48 3.43 6.34 -4.51
N GLU A 49 4.51 5.90 -5.17
CA GLU A 49 4.51 5.63 -6.62
C GLU A 49 3.52 4.52 -7.01
N ALA A 50 3.45 3.44 -6.23
CA ALA A 50 2.45 2.39 -6.47
C ALA A 50 1.02 2.91 -6.31
N ILE A 51 0.76 3.73 -5.28
CA ILE A 51 -0.55 4.38 -5.10
C ILE A 51 -0.86 5.33 -6.27
N ARG A 52 0.13 6.12 -6.75
CA ARG A 52 -0.02 7.00 -7.91
C ARG A 52 -0.49 6.21 -9.14
N VAL A 53 0.21 5.11 -9.47
CA VAL A 53 -0.14 4.25 -10.61
C VAL A 53 -1.56 3.66 -10.45
N ILE A 54 -1.94 3.21 -9.25
CA ILE A 54 -3.31 2.73 -8.98
C ILE A 54 -4.34 3.82 -9.25
N VAL A 55 -4.12 5.04 -8.74
CA VAL A 55 -5.04 6.17 -8.92
C VAL A 55 -5.14 6.59 -10.39
N GLU A 56 -4.01 6.73 -11.08
CA GLU A 56 -3.96 7.06 -12.52
C GLU A 56 -4.77 6.04 -13.34
N MET A 57 -4.57 4.74 -13.09
CA MET A 57 -5.33 3.67 -13.75
C MET A 57 -6.84 3.75 -13.44
N ARG A 58 -7.21 4.04 -12.19
CA ARG A 58 -8.63 4.20 -11.81
C ARG A 58 -9.26 5.36 -12.52
N VAL A 59 -8.60 6.51 -12.58
CA VAL A 59 -9.11 7.67 -13.32
C VAL A 59 -9.28 7.35 -14.80
N ALA A 60 -8.25 6.76 -15.44
CA ALA A 60 -8.28 6.42 -16.86
C ALA A 60 -9.36 5.38 -17.22
N THR A 61 -9.76 4.55 -16.25
CA THR A 61 -10.73 3.48 -16.45
C THR A 61 -12.09 3.76 -15.81
N ASN A 62 -12.39 5.02 -15.47
CA ASN A 62 -13.64 5.43 -14.83
C ASN A 62 -13.96 4.62 -13.56
N GLY A 63 -12.94 4.33 -12.76
CA GLY A 63 -13.02 3.60 -11.51
C GLY A 63 -13.09 2.08 -11.64
N MET A 64 -13.03 1.53 -12.86
CA MET A 64 -13.16 0.08 -13.08
C MET A 64 -11.91 -0.70 -12.66
N TYR A 65 -10.70 -0.18 -12.93
CA TYR A 65 -9.43 -0.90 -12.70
C TYR A 65 -8.39 -0.09 -11.92
N PRO A 66 -7.55 -0.74 -11.09
CA PRO A 66 -7.67 -2.13 -10.70
C PRO A 66 -8.83 -2.34 -9.72
N ALA A 67 -9.40 -3.55 -9.73
CA ALA A 67 -10.39 -3.97 -8.75
C ALA A 67 -9.74 -4.35 -7.42
N PHE A 68 -8.49 -4.81 -7.45
CA PHE A 68 -7.74 -5.24 -6.27
C PHE A 68 -6.36 -4.61 -6.20
N ALA A 69 -6.00 -4.15 -5.00
CA ALA A 69 -4.64 -3.78 -4.65
C ALA A 69 -4.17 -4.61 -3.45
N ILE A 70 -3.03 -5.27 -3.58
CA ILE A 70 -2.44 -6.13 -2.55
C ILE A 70 -1.06 -5.59 -2.20
N TRP A 71 -0.90 -5.16 -0.96
CA TRP A 71 0.37 -4.69 -0.42
C TRP A 71 0.98 -5.75 0.51
N GLU A 72 2.19 -6.19 0.17
CA GLU A 72 2.97 -7.11 1.00
C GLU A 72 4.10 -6.36 1.71
N ASN A 73 4.24 -6.57 3.02
CA ASN A 73 5.30 -5.94 3.82
C ASN A 73 5.72 -6.80 5.02
N VAL A 74 6.61 -6.31 5.87
CA VAL A 74 7.00 -6.96 7.13
C VAL A 74 5.97 -6.70 8.25
N PRO A 75 5.85 -7.58 9.25
CA PRO A 75 4.91 -7.37 10.37
C PRO A 75 5.15 -6.09 11.16
N GLY A 76 6.39 -5.57 11.15
CA GLY A 76 6.74 -4.29 11.78
C GLY A 76 5.84 -3.14 11.34
N ALA A 77 5.30 -3.19 10.11
CA ALA A 77 4.38 -2.20 9.58
C ALA A 77 3.13 -1.99 10.45
N PHE A 78 2.60 -3.03 11.12
CA PHE A 78 1.44 -2.90 12.01
C PHE A 78 1.71 -2.10 13.29
N SER A 79 2.96 -2.14 13.76
CA SER A 79 3.37 -1.54 15.02
C SER A 79 4.18 -0.26 14.84
N SER A 80 4.57 0.05 13.60
CA SER A 80 5.37 1.23 13.30
C SER A 80 4.58 2.50 13.59
N ASN A 81 5.26 3.48 14.19
CA ASN A 81 4.66 4.72 14.69
C ASN A 81 3.36 4.52 15.49
N GLY A 82 3.31 3.51 16.36
CA GLY A 82 2.11 3.20 17.16
C GLY A 82 0.92 2.68 16.36
N GLY A 83 1.14 2.22 15.12
CA GLY A 83 0.11 1.78 14.18
C GLY A 83 -0.31 2.85 13.17
N GLU A 84 0.20 4.08 13.28
CA GLU A 84 -0.14 5.18 12.36
C GLU A 84 0.34 4.95 10.93
N ASP A 85 1.46 4.24 10.72
CA ASP A 85 1.92 3.92 9.38
C ASP A 85 0.96 2.96 8.67
N PHE A 86 0.50 1.91 9.36
CA PHE A 86 -0.47 0.98 8.79
C PHE A 86 -1.82 1.67 8.52
N ARG A 87 -2.28 2.51 9.45
CA ARG A 87 -3.48 3.36 9.24
C ARG A 87 -3.32 4.22 7.99
N THR A 88 -2.17 4.87 7.83
CA THR A 88 -1.87 5.71 6.65
C THR A 88 -1.83 4.89 5.36
N VAL A 89 -1.34 3.66 5.38
CA VAL A 89 -1.43 2.75 4.22
C VAL A 89 -2.88 2.44 3.87
N LEU A 90 -3.68 2.04 4.86
CA LEU A 90 -5.10 1.76 4.65
C LEU A 90 -5.84 2.98 4.10
N GLU A 91 -5.55 4.16 4.65
CA GLU A 91 -6.15 5.43 4.22
C GLU A 91 -5.78 5.77 2.76
N LYS A 92 -4.49 5.69 2.40
CA LYS A 92 -4.04 5.96 1.02
C LYS A 92 -4.58 4.96 0.02
N LEU A 93 -4.66 3.68 0.38
CA LEU A 93 -5.30 2.67 -0.46
C LEU A 93 -6.78 3.02 -0.63
N ALA A 94 -7.50 3.29 0.47
CA ALA A 94 -8.93 3.54 0.45
C ALA A 94 -9.29 4.81 -0.32
N HIS A 95 -8.48 5.86 -0.24
CA HIS A 95 -8.60 7.10 -1.04
C HIS A 95 -8.53 6.87 -2.54
N ALA A 96 -7.87 5.80 -3.00
CA ALA A 96 -7.87 5.47 -4.43
C ALA A 96 -9.27 5.09 -4.94
N ALA A 97 -10.15 4.58 -4.06
CA ALA A 97 -11.56 4.30 -4.38
C ALA A 97 -12.49 5.43 -3.93
N GLN A 98 -12.26 5.91 -2.70
CA GLN A 98 -13.16 6.75 -1.92
C GLN A 98 -12.37 7.93 -1.36
N PRO A 99 -12.29 9.07 -2.08
CA PRO A 99 -11.45 10.20 -1.68
C PRO A 99 -11.76 10.74 -0.28
N ASP A 100 -13.00 10.63 0.18
CA ASP A 100 -13.47 11.19 1.45
C ASP A 100 -13.48 10.18 2.62
N VAL A 101 -13.02 8.94 2.41
CA VAL A 101 -13.01 7.96 3.49
C VAL A 101 -11.96 8.32 4.54
N SER A 102 -12.34 8.22 5.81
CA SER A 102 -11.40 8.38 6.92
C SER A 102 -11.22 7.05 7.63
N ILE A 103 -9.96 6.65 7.82
CA ILE A 103 -9.62 5.45 8.60
C ILE A 103 -9.42 5.87 10.06
N PRO A 104 -10.17 5.29 11.01
CA PRO A 104 -10.06 5.63 12.41
C PRO A 104 -8.66 5.31 12.94
N ARG A 105 -8.15 6.17 13.81
CA ARG A 105 -6.87 5.94 14.49
C ARG A 105 -6.98 4.76 15.45
N PRO A 106 -5.91 3.96 15.63
CA PRO A 106 -5.90 2.91 16.64
C PRO A 106 -6.13 3.52 18.03
N ALA A 107 -6.99 2.90 18.85
CA ALA A 107 -7.43 3.39 20.15
C ALA A 107 -6.34 3.36 21.26
N GLY A 108 -5.06 3.26 20.89
CA GLY A 108 -3.95 2.95 21.78
C GLY A 108 -3.80 1.43 21.94
N GLY A 109 -2.82 0.85 21.25
CA GLY A 109 -2.53 -0.58 21.26
C GLY A 109 -2.02 -1.07 19.91
N ALA A 110 -0.99 -1.89 19.90
CA ALA A 110 -0.48 -2.49 18.67
C ALA A 110 -1.56 -3.41 18.05
N MET A 111 -1.79 -3.29 16.75
CA MET A 111 -2.67 -4.24 16.04
C MET A 111 -2.13 -5.66 16.19
N VAL A 112 -2.97 -6.58 16.66
CA VAL A 112 -2.54 -7.93 17.04
C VAL A 112 -2.51 -8.85 15.83
N GLN A 113 -1.36 -9.48 15.60
CA GLN A 113 -1.11 -10.42 14.50
C GLN A 113 -1.68 -11.83 14.80
N GLY A 114 -2.34 -12.47 13.81
CA GLY A 114 -2.68 -13.91 13.84
C GLY A 114 -1.46 -14.84 13.66
N ARG A 115 -1.53 -16.07 14.20
CA ARG A 115 -0.39 -17.01 14.43
C ARG A 115 0.54 -17.28 13.21
N SER A 116 1.80 -17.57 13.54
CA SER A 116 3.03 -17.25 12.78
C SER A 116 3.83 -18.45 12.23
N ASN A 117 4.55 -18.24 11.11
CA ASN A 117 5.67 -19.08 10.61
C ASN A 117 7.00 -18.30 10.57
N HIS A 118 8.14 -18.99 10.46
CA HIS A 118 9.52 -18.48 10.73
C HIS A 118 10.00 -17.30 9.84
N ARG A 119 9.40 -17.06 8.68
CA ARG A 119 9.59 -15.84 7.86
C ARG A 119 8.31 -15.03 7.86
N LYS A 120 8.17 -14.12 8.83
CA LYS A 120 6.95 -13.33 8.99
C LYS A 120 6.84 -12.27 7.89
N ARG A 121 5.80 -12.37 7.06
CA ARG A 121 5.37 -11.38 6.05
C ARG A 121 3.90 -11.04 6.29
N LEU A 122 3.52 -9.81 6.02
CA LEU A 122 2.18 -9.25 6.09
C LEU A 122 1.65 -9.09 4.67
N VAL A 123 0.46 -9.60 4.38
CA VAL A 123 -0.29 -9.29 3.15
C VAL A 123 -1.55 -8.56 3.56
N SER A 124 -1.76 -7.35 3.04
CA SER A 124 -3.00 -6.59 3.17
C SER A 124 -3.63 -6.41 1.80
N GLY A 125 -4.86 -6.88 1.63
CA GLY A 125 -5.64 -6.72 0.40
C GLY A 125 -6.75 -5.71 0.59
N MET A 126 -6.92 -4.81 -0.38
CA MET A 126 -8.06 -3.92 -0.44
C MET A 126 -8.79 -4.12 -1.77
N ALA A 127 -10.09 -4.39 -1.69
CA ALA A 127 -10.98 -4.35 -2.84
C ALA A 127 -11.34 -2.89 -3.10
N VAL A 128 -11.05 -2.39 -4.29
CA VAL A 128 -11.22 -0.99 -4.69
C VAL A 128 -12.56 -0.79 -5.42
N ALA A 129 -13.53 -1.67 -5.20
CA ALA A 129 -14.80 -1.67 -5.92
C ALA A 129 -15.76 -0.60 -5.37
N GLN A 130 -16.10 0.37 -6.21
CA GLN A 130 -17.34 1.16 -6.10
C GLN A 130 -18.07 1.04 -7.43
N ARG A 131 -19.33 0.60 -7.37
CA ARG A 131 -20.25 0.56 -8.52
C ARG A 131 -20.87 1.93 -8.73
#